data_AF-A0A7S1WLF7-F1
#
_entry.id   AF-A0A7S1WLF7-F1
#
_cell.length_a   1.000
_cell.length_b   1.000
_cell.length_c   1.000
_cell.angle_alpha   90.00
_cell.angle_beta   90.00
_cell.angle_gamma   90.00
#
_symmetry.space_group_name_H-M   'P 1'
#
loop_
_entity.id
_entity.type
_entity.pdbx_description
1 polymer ?
#
loop_
_entity_poly.entity_id
_entity_poly.type
_entity_poly.pdbx_seq_one_letter_code
_entity_poly.pdbx_strand_id
1 'polypeptide(L)'
;AIMTLFHAGEETAFAWAVTVFGDASPGGKLPLSFPAADQSTEESSMEPLPSYWAPGFRAAYPFGHGLSYASFVYQDFEVKSRCRFPLCVATTVLNSHPTYSGSEVVQ
;
A
#
# COMPACT_ATOMS: atom_id res chain seq x y z
N ALA A 1 15.95 -4.85 -6.04
CA ALA A 1 14.55 -4.85 -5.59
C ALA A 1 14.48 -5.33 -4.14
N ILE A 2 13.48 -4.90 -3.39
CA ILE A 2 13.21 -5.36 -2.01
C ILE A 2 11.77 -5.85 -1.98
N MET A 3 11.54 -7.03 -1.42
CA MET A 3 10.20 -7.55 -1.18
C MET A 3 10.10 -7.90 0.30
N THR A 4 9.09 -7.32 0.95
CA THR A 4 8.87 -7.53 2.37
C THR A 4 7.91 -8.69 2.59
N LEU A 5 8.34 -9.64 3.40
CA LEU A 5 7.47 -10.63 4.01
C LEU A 5 7.45 -10.33 5.50
N PHE A 6 6.26 -10.38 6.08
CA PHE A 6 6.13 -10.53 7.52
C PHE A 6 6.31 -12.01 7.85
N HIS A 7 5.53 -12.52 8.80
CA HIS A 7 5.47 -13.95 9.07
C HIS A 7 4.47 -14.62 8.11
N ALA A 8 4.97 -15.18 7.01
CA ALA A 8 4.15 -15.61 5.87
C ALA A 8 3.74 -17.11 5.88
N GLY A 9 4.04 -17.85 6.97
CA GLY A 9 3.61 -19.23 7.16
C GLY A 9 4.40 -20.27 6.34
N GLU A 10 3.93 -21.52 6.33
CA GLU A 10 4.66 -22.66 5.76
C GLU A 10 4.75 -22.66 4.23
N GLU A 11 3.75 -22.08 3.54
CA GLU A 11 3.71 -21.98 2.07
C GLU A 11 4.52 -20.81 1.50
N THR A 12 5.28 -20.10 2.35
CA THR A 12 6.05 -18.91 1.96
C THR A 12 7.01 -19.19 0.80
N ALA A 13 7.67 -20.36 0.79
CA ALA A 13 8.65 -20.67 -0.23
C ALA A 13 8.02 -20.73 -1.63
N PHE A 14 6.84 -21.35 -1.74
CA PHE A 14 6.09 -21.42 -2.99
C PHE A 14 5.59 -20.03 -3.40
N ALA A 15 4.93 -19.31 -2.48
CA ALA A 15 4.41 -17.96 -2.73
C ALA A 15 5.52 -16.97 -3.17
N TRP A 16 6.71 -17.09 -2.56
CA TRP A 16 7.88 -16.30 -2.91
C TRP A 16 8.39 -16.63 -4.31
N ALA A 17 8.53 -17.91 -4.66
CA ALA A 17 9.01 -18.33 -5.97
C ALA A 17 8.09 -17.81 -7.10
N VAL A 18 6.78 -18.04 -7.00
CA VAL A 18 5.83 -17.58 -8.03
C VAL A 18 5.80 -16.06 -8.16
N THR A 19 6.06 -15.34 -7.06
CA THR A 19 6.14 -13.87 -7.10
C THR A 19 7.46 -13.40 -7.71
N VAL A 20 8.61 -13.96 -7.30
CA VAL A 20 9.92 -13.55 -7.81
C VAL A 20 10.07 -13.83 -9.31
N PHE A 21 9.52 -14.95 -9.78
CA PHE A 21 9.56 -15.32 -11.20
C PHE A 21 8.45 -14.67 -12.05
N GLY A 22 7.54 -13.91 -11.43
CA GLY A 22 6.53 -13.13 -12.15
C GLY A 22 5.27 -13.92 -12.56
N ASP A 23 5.12 -15.16 -12.09
CA ASP A 23 3.90 -15.95 -12.26
C ASP A 23 2.71 -15.34 -11.48
N ALA A 24 3.01 -14.62 -10.40
CA ALA A 24 2.06 -13.78 -9.67
C ALA A 24 2.63 -12.38 -9.43
N SER A 25 1.81 -11.34 -9.60
CA SER A 25 2.20 -9.97 -9.26
C SER A 25 1.99 -9.69 -7.77
N PRO A 26 2.94 -9.02 -7.09
CA PRO A 26 2.69 -8.53 -5.74
C PRO A 26 1.55 -7.49 -5.77
N GLY A 27 0.72 -7.51 -4.74
CA GLY A 27 -0.40 -6.56 -4.57
C GLY A 27 -0.64 -6.14 -3.11
N GLY A 28 0.21 -6.58 -2.19
CA GLY A 28 0.13 -6.20 -0.78
C GLY A 28 0.52 -4.73 -0.57
N LYS A 29 -0.18 -4.06 0.34
CA LYS A 29 0.13 -2.69 0.80
C LYS A 29 0.52 -2.72 2.27
N LEU A 30 1.47 -1.87 2.66
CA LEU A 30 1.94 -1.81 4.04
C LEU A 30 0.82 -1.35 4.99
N PRO A 31 0.51 -2.12 6.06
CA PRO A 31 -0.46 -1.72 7.06
C PRO A 31 0.13 -0.76 8.12
N LEU A 32 1.40 -0.38 7.97
CA LEU A 32 2.11 0.52 8.87
C LEU A 32 3.20 1.28 8.11
N SER A 33 3.66 2.42 8.62
CA SER A 33 4.76 3.18 8.02
C SER A 33 6.10 2.68 8.53
N PHE A 34 7.07 2.46 7.63
CA PHE A 34 8.46 2.24 8.01
C PHE A 34 9.19 3.58 8.13
N PRO A 35 9.74 3.93 9.31
CA PRO A 35 10.47 5.17 9.53
C PRO A 35 11.73 5.26 8.67
N ALA A 36 12.14 6.47 8.28
CA ALA A 36 13.37 6.69 7.54
C ALA A 36 14.64 6.64 8.42
N ALA A 37 14.48 6.84 9.73
CA ALA A 37 15.54 6.75 10.72
C ALA A 37 14.93 6.44 12.09
N ASP A 38 15.67 5.79 12.98
CA ASP A 38 15.18 5.40 14.31
C ASP A 38 14.65 6.60 15.11
N GLN A 39 15.34 7.75 15.03
CA GLN A 39 14.94 9.01 15.68
C GLN A 39 13.55 9.51 15.27
N SER A 40 13.05 9.12 14.09
CA SER A 40 11.69 9.47 13.66
C SER A 40 10.59 8.69 14.38
N THR A 41 10.96 7.70 15.20
CA THR A 41 10.05 6.97 16.07
C THR A 41 10.07 7.43 17.52
N GLU A 42 10.90 8.43 17.85
CA GLU A 42 10.89 9.04 19.18
C GLU A 42 9.50 9.64 19.44
N GLU A 43 8.80 9.10 20.45
CA GLU A 43 7.52 9.63 20.89
C GLU A 43 7.71 11.09 21.30
N SER A 44 7.00 11.98 20.60
CA SER A 44 6.80 13.33 21.12
C SER A 44 6.00 13.19 22.42
N SER A 45 6.66 13.38 23.55
CA SER A 45 6.07 13.31 24.90
C SER A 45 4.97 14.36 25.16
N MET A 46 4.60 15.14 24.14
CA MET A 46 3.75 16.33 24.26
C MET A 46 2.53 16.35 23.33
N GLU A 47 2.33 15.37 22.43
CA GLU A 47 1.15 15.36 21.56
C GLU A 47 0.36 14.03 21.56
N PRO A 48 -0.98 14.07 21.54
CA PRO A 48 -1.83 12.88 21.51
C PRO A 48 -1.93 12.22 20.13
N LEU A 49 -1.10 12.64 19.16
CA LEU A 49 -1.14 12.14 17.80
C LEU A 49 -0.22 10.90 17.68
N PRO A 50 -0.63 9.87 16.91
CA PRO A 50 0.26 8.79 16.54
C PRO A 50 1.55 9.34 15.92
N SER A 51 2.71 8.74 16.25
CA SER A 51 4.03 9.22 15.83
C SER A 51 4.18 9.44 14.32
N TYR A 52 3.48 8.67 13.50
CA TYR A 52 3.48 8.82 12.03
C TYR A 52 2.69 10.04 11.50
N TRP A 53 1.90 10.70 12.35
CA TRP A 53 1.24 11.98 12.06
C TRP A 53 1.98 13.18 12.66
N ALA A 54 3.07 12.95 13.39
CA ALA A 54 3.84 14.02 13.99
C ALA A 54 4.47 14.92 12.91
N PRO A 55 4.45 16.25 13.09
CA PRO A 55 5.19 17.17 12.24
C PRO A 55 6.67 16.78 12.18
N GLY A 56 7.19 16.52 10.99
CA GLY A 56 8.58 16.11 10.78
C GLY A 56 8.82 14.60 10.71
N PHE A 57 7.81 13.76 10.93
CA PHE A 57 7.91 12.33 10.62
C PHE A 57 8.22 12.12 9.13
N ARG A 58 9.23 11.30 8.85
CA ARG A 58 9.60 10.91 7.49
C ARG A 58 9.60 9.40 7.38
N ALA A 59 8.70 8.85 6.59
CA ALA A 59 8.69 7.44 6.26
C ALA A 59 9.70 7.14 5.13
N ALA A 60 10.47 6.05 5.26
CA ALA A 60 11.12 5.43 4.12
C ALA A 60 10.09 4.77 3.20
N TYR A 61 9.07 4.15 3.81
CA TYR A 61 7.92 3.58 3.11
C TYR A 61 6.64 3.92 3.90
N PRO A 62 5.73 4.73 3.35
CA PRO A 62 4.54 5.17 4.08
C PRO A 62 3.49 4.05 4.20
N PHE A 63 2.55 4.22 5.13
CA PHE A 63 1.32 3.43 5.17
C PHE A 63 0.66 3.38 3.78
N GLY A 64 0.13 2.23 3.41
CA GLY A 64 -0.51 2.02 2.12
C GLY A 64 0.47 1.84 0.95
N HIS A 65 1.78 1.99 1.15
CA HIS A 65 2.77 1.75 0.11
C HIS A 65 2.84 0.27 -0.28
N GLY A 66 2.90 0.02 -1.58
CA GLY A 66 3.10 -1.32 -2.13
C GLY A 66 3.11 -1.28 -3.64
N LEU A 67 4.11 -1.92 -4.23
CA LEU A 67 4.32 -1.96 -5.67
C LEU A 67 3.66 -3.19 -6.31
N SER A 68 3.52 -3.13 -7.63
CA SER A 68 3.00 -4.20 -8.47
C SER A 68 3.91 -4.35 -9.69
N TYR A 69 3.90 -5.52 -10.33
CA TYR A 69 4.49 -5.66 -11.67
C TYR A 69 3.60 -5.05 -12.75
N ALA A 70 2.30 -4.91 -12.45
CA ALA A 70 1.37 -4.13 -13.27
C ALA A 70 1.45 -2.63 -12.95
N SER A 71 0.78 -1.81 -13.76
CA SER A 71 0.68 -0.37 -13.60
C SER A 71 -0.79 0.02 -13.66
N PHE A 72 -1.23 0.90 -12.76
CA PHE A 72 -2.63 1.28 -12.65
C PHE A 72 -2.82 2.77 -12.88
N VAL A 73 -3.84 3.12 -13.65
CA VAL A 73 -4.26 4.50 -13.90
C VAL A 73 -5.61 4.70 -13.24
N TYR A 74 -5.70 5.76 -12.43
CA TYR A 74 -6.93 6.18 -11.77
C TYR A 74 -7.53 7.35 -12.52
N GLN A 75 -8.83 7.28 -12.77
CA GLN A 75 -9.57 8.32 -13.47
C GLN A 75 -11.04 8.37 -13.03
N ASP A 76 -11.77 9.36 -13.53
CA ASP A 76 -13.21 9.51 -13.33
C ASP A 76 -13.63 9.47 -11.85
N PHE A 77 -12.97 10.29 -11.02
CA PHE A 77 -13.30 10.41 -9.60
C PHE A 77 -14.64 11.10 -9.42
N GLU A 78 -15.56 10.43 -8.73
CA GLU A 78 -16.90 10.93 -8.46
C GLU A 78 -17.27 10.74 -7.00
N VAL A 79 -17.77 11.81 -6.38
CA VAL A 79 -18.42 11.74 -5.07
C VAL A 79 -19.93 11.73 -5.30
N LYS A 80 -20.61 10.65 -4.92
CA LYS A 80 -22.05 10.51 -5.14
C LYS A 80 -22.82 11.22 -4.04
N SER A 81 -23.66 12.17 -4.43
CA SER A 81 -24.52 12.95 -3.52
C SER A 81 -25.64 12.13 -2.88
N ARG A 82 -25.99 10.97 -3.45
CA ARG A 82 -26.98 10.04 -2.92
C ARG A 82 -26.45 8.62 -3.01
N CYS A 83 -26.31 7.99 -1.85
CA CYS A 83 -26.07 6.55 -1.77
C CYS A 83 -26.50 6.02 -0.40
N ARG A 84 -26.39 4.69 -0.20
CA ARG A 84 -26.79 4.01 1.03
C ARG A 84 -25.91 4.38 2.25
N PHE A 85 -24.69 4.84 2.02
CA PHE A 85 -23.71 5.16 3.06
C PHE A 85 -23.55 6.68 3.23
N PRO A 86 -22.94 7.14 4.34
CA PRO A 86 -22.71 8.58 4.57
C PRO A 86 -21.89 9.26 3.47
N LEU A 87 -21.01 8.51 2.79
CA LEU A 87 -20.22 8.97 1.66
C LEU A 87 -20.00 7.79 0.71
N CYS A 88 -20.15 8.03 -0.60
CA CYS A 88 -19.73 7.08 -1.62
C CYS A 88 -18.82 7.77 -2.62
N VAL A 89 -17.65 7.20 -2.80
CA VAL A 89 -16.67 7.60 -3.80
C VAL A 89 -16.59 6.50 -4.84
N ALA A 90 -16.60 6.87 -6.11
CA ALA A 90 -16.36 5.98 -7.23
C ALA A 90 -15.15 6.49 -8.03
N THR A 91 -14.38 5.57 -8.56
CA THR A 91 -13.27 5.84 -9.49
C THR A 91 -13.11 4.66 -10.42
N THR A 92 -12.65 4.93 -11.63
CA THR A 92 -12.24 3.91 -12.58
C THR A 92 -10.77 3.62 -12.38
N VAL A 93 -10.43 2.34 -12.19
CA VAL A 93 -9.04 1.87 -12.10
C VAL A 93 -8.76 0.99 -13.31
N LEU A 94 -7.83 1.42 -14.15
CA LEU A 94 -7.39 0.70 -15.34
C LEU A 94 -6.01 0.08 -15.10
N ASN A 95 -5.87 -1.23 -15.32
CA ASN A 95 -4.53 -1.80 -15.51
C ASN A 95 -4.01 -1.39 -16.89
N SER A 96 -3.00 -0.52 -16.92
CA SER A 96 -2.38 0.00 -18.14
C SER A 96 -1.15 -0.82 -18.59
N HIS A 97 -0.79 -1.86 -17.85
CA HIS A 97 0.35 -2.70 -18.19
C HIS A 97 0.01 -3.68 -19.33
N PRO A 98 0.87 -3.84 -20.35
CA PRO A 98 0.54 -4.64 -21.53
C PRO A 98 0.52 -6.16 -21.28
N THR A 99 1.30 -6.65 -20.32
CA THR A 99 1.52 -8.10 -20.11
C THR A 99 1.10 -8.59 -18.73
N TYR A 100 1.54 -7.94 -17.66
CA TYR A 100 1.24 -8.37 -16.30
C TYR A 100 -0.18 -8.02 -15.85
N SER A 101 -0.89 -9.04 -15.37
CA SER A 101 -2.06 -8.86 -14.51
C SER A 101 -1.61 -8.48 -13.09
N GLY A 102 -2.51 -7.89 -12.31
CA GLY A 102 -2.24 -7.53 -10.92
C GLY A 102 -3.49 -7.08 -10.20
N SER A 103 -3.37 -6.93 -8.88
CA SER A 103 -4.39 -6.35 -8.03
C SER A 103 -3.98 -4.96 -7.54
N GLU A 104 -4.98 -4.16 -7.18
CA GLU A 104 -4.80 -2.81 -6.65
C GLU A 104 -5.74 -2.58 -5.47
N VAL A 105 -5.29 -1.77 -4.50
CA VAL A 105 -6.05 -1.38 -3.31
C VAL A 105 -6.23 0.14 -3.35
N VAL A 106 -7.45 0.57 -3.71
CA VAL A 106 -7.87 1.98 -3.70
C VAL A 106 -8.03 2.43 -2.24
N GLN A 107 -7.41 3.55 -1.87
CA GLN A 107 -7.37 4.11 -0.51
C GLN A 107 -7.83 5.57 -0.51
#